data_AF-A0A3N6PS57-F1
#
_entry.id   AF-A0A3N6PS57-F1
#
_cell.length_a   1.000
_cell.length_b   1.000
_cell.length_c   1.000
_cell.angle_alpha   90.00
_cell.angle_beta   90.00
_cell.angle_gamma   90.00
#
_symmetry.space_group_name_H-M   'P 1'
#
loop_
_entity.id
_entity.type
_entity.pdbx_description
1 polymer ?
#
loop_
_entity_poly.entity_id
_entity_poly.type
_entity_poly.pdbx_seq_one_letter_code
_entity_poly.pdbx_strand_id
1 'polypeptide(L)' 'MKTYIAIPYNPYHPRPYARWTANECDVKNELLIQENFWNECAGEEVYEDLLNIFREVGVEMKSKIDQWIKSKSR' A
#
# COMPACT_ATOMS: atom_id res chain seq x y z
N MET A 1 -12.19 -21.90 -1.66
CA MET A 1 -11.49 -20.86 -0.89
C MET A 1 -10.17 -20.59 -1.59
N LYS A 2 -9.88 -19.33 -1.94
CA LYS A 2 -8.60 -18.93 -2.55
C LYS A 2 -7.78 -18.21 -1.48
N THR A 3 -6.47 -18.46 -1.45
CA THR A 3 -5.53 -17.81 -0.54
C THR A 3 -4.59 -16.95 -1.39
N TYR A 4 -4.33 -15.73 -0.95
CA TYR A 4 -3.46 -14.79 -1.65
C TYR A 4 -2.32 -14.33 -0.74
N ILE A 5 -1.17 -14.02 -1.35
CA ILE A 5 -0.11 -13.24 -0.72
C ILE A 5 -0.34 -11.78 -1.11
N ALA A 6 -0.62 -10.95 -0.11
CA ALA A 6 -0.94 -9.54 -0.32
C ALA A 6 0.24 -8.63 0.03
N ILE A 7 0.52 -7.66 -0.85
CA ILE A 7 1.50 -6.60 -0.64
C ILE A 7 0.78 -5.26 -0.76
N PRO A 8 0.62 -4.51 0.35
CA PRO A 8 -0.29 -3.35 0.38
C PRO A 8 0.17 -2.15 -0.46
N TYR A 9 1.44 -2.14 -0.91
CA TYR A 9 1.99 -1.11 -1.79
C TYR A 9 3.13 -1.66 -2.63
N ASN A 10 3.37 -1.05 -3.79
CA ASN A 10 4.53 -1.35 -4.64
C ASN A 10 5.65 -0.32 -4.40
N PRO A 11 6.77 -0.67 -3.75
CA PRO A 11 7.89 0.25 -3.53
C PRO A 11 8.61 0.68 -4.82
N TYR A 12 8.37 -0.01 -5.94
CA TYR A 12 8.98 0.30 -7.23
C TYR A 12 8.07 1.12 -8.14
N HIS A 13 6.84 1.44 -7.70
CA HIS A 13 5.85 2.17 -8.48
C HIS A 13 6.44 3.47 -9.09
N PRO A 14 6.14 3.78 -10.38
CA PRO A 14 5.19 3.11 -11.27
C PRO A 14 5.73 1.86 -11.98
N ARG A 15 6.98 1.47 -11.70
CA ARG A 15 7.54 0.25 -12.30
C ARG A 15 6.87 -0.99 -11.70
N PRO A 16 6.77 -2.10 -12.45
CA PRO A 16 6.25 -3.36 -11.94
C PRO A 16 7.00 -3.82 -10.68
N TYR A 17 6.29 -4.50 -9.79
CA TYR A 17 6.89 -5.09 -8.61
C TYR A 17 7.90 -6.19 -9.00
N ALA A 18 9.12 -6.10 -8.48
CA ALA A 18 10.23 -6.96 -8.91
C ALA A 18 11.12 -7.39 -7.73
N ARG A 19 10.54 -7.83 -6.61
CA ARG A 19 11.36 -8.46 -5.56
C ARG A 19 11.79 -9.86 -5.98
N TRP A 20 13.03 -10.21 -5.66
CA TRP A 20 13.63 -11.50 -6.03
C TRP A 20 12.81 -12.69 -5.49
N THR A 21 12.24 -12.59 -4.30
CA THR A 21 11.37 -13.63 -3.70
C THR A 21 10.03 -13.78 -4.40
N ALA A 22 9.58 -12.78 -5.17
CA ALA A 22 8.30 -12.85 -5.87
C ALA A 22 8.32 -13.96 -6.93
N ASN A 23 9.49 -14.22 -7.53
CA ASN A 23 9.66 -15.26 -8.55
C ASN A 23 9.45 -16.69 -8.03
N GLU A 24 9.43 -16.88 -6.71
CA GLU A 24 9.16 -18.17 -6.06
C GLU A 24 7.64 -18.42 -5.88
N CYS A 25 6.81 -17.40 -6.10
CA CYS A 25 5.34 -17.48 -6.03
C CYS A 25 4.74 -17.41 -7.43
N ASP A 26 3.50 -17.87 -7.62
CA ASP A 26 2.78 -17.57 -8.87
C ASP A 26 2.39 -16.08 -8.86
N VAL A 27 3.31 -15.24 -9.34
CA VAL A 27 3.16 -13.78 -9.42
C VAL A 27 1.89 -13.36 -10.14
N LYS A 28 1.40 -14.18 -11.06
CA LYS A 28 0.22 -13.82 -11.86
C LYS A 28 -1.09 -14.10 -11.13
N ASN A 29 -1.15 -15.14 -10.30
CA ASN A 29 -2.42 -15.63 -9.75
C ASN A 29 -2.52 -15.57 -8.22
N GLU A 30 -1.40 -15.55 -7.51
CA GLU A 30 -1.38 -15.64 -6.03
C GLU A 30 -0.93 -14.33 -5.36
N LEU A 31 -0.29 -13.42 -6.09
CA LEU A 31 0.21 -12.16 -5.56
C LEU A 31 -0.73 -11.00 -5.89
N LEU A 32 -1.30 -10.39 -4.84
CA LEU A 32 -2.07 -9.16 -4.93
C LEU A 32 -1.20 -7.99 -4.48
N ILE A 33 -0.97 -7.02 -5.35
CA ILE A 33 -0.02 -5.93 -5.12
C ILE A 33 -0.74 -4.60 -5.28
N GLN A 34 -0.54 -3.70 -4.31
CA GLN A 34 -1.02 -2.33 -4.38
C GLN A 34 -2.53 -2.28 -4.68
N GLU A 35 -2.93 -1.76 -5.84
CA GLU A 35 -4.32 -1.60 -6.25
C GLU A 35 -5.09 -2.93 -6.24
N ASN A 36 -4.50 -3.99 -6.78
CA ASN A 36 -5.16 -5.29 -6.85
C ASN A 36 -5.47 -5.85 -5.45
N PHE A 37 -4.63 -5.57 -4.45
CA PHE A 37 -4.91 -5.98 -3.08
C PHE A 37 -6.09 -5.23 -2.49
N TRP A 38 -6.07 -3.90 -2.58
CA TRP A 38 -7.14 -3.08 -1.99
C TRP A 38 -8.48 -3.30 -2.69
N ASN A 39 -8.47 -3.42 -4.02
CA ASN A 39 -9.68 -3.65 -4.80
C ASN A 39 -10.25 -5.06 -4.55
N GLU A 40 -9.42 -6.10 -4.46
CA GLU A 40 -9.89 -7.46 -4.13
C GLU A 40 -10.47 -7.51 -2.71
N CYS A 41 -9.85 -6.82 -1.74
CA CYS A 41 -10.36 -6.76 -0.37
C CYS A 41 -11.70 -6.02 -0.24
N ALA A 42 -11.89 -4.94 -1.02
CA ALA A 42 -13.13 -4.17 -1.00
C ALA A 42 -14.24 -4.79 -1.87
N GLY A 43 -13.87 -5.55 -2.91
CA GLY A 43 -14.78 -6.03 -3.93
C GLY A 43 -15.17 -4.97 -4.97
N GLU A 44 -14.52 -3.80 -4.93
CA GLU A 44 -14.71 -2.68 -5.85
C GLU A 44 -13.42 -1.87 -6.00
N GLU A 45 -13.34 -0.99 -7.01
CA GLU A 45 -12.17 -0.13 -7.23
C GLU A 45 -12.11 0.99 -6.19
N VAL A 46 -11.25 0.82 -5.17
CA VAL A 46 -11.14 1.76 -4.03
C VAL A 46 -9.76 2.39 -3.89
N TYR A 47 -8.77 1.90 -4.65
CA TYR A 47 -7.37 2.24 -4.40
C TYR A 47 -7.07 3.73 -4.49
N GLU A 48 -7.59 4.42 -5.51
CA GLU A 48 -7.37 5.86 -5.69
C GLU A 48 -8.10 6.69 -4.62
N ASP A 49 -9.30 6.28 -4.23
CA ASP A 49 -10.04 6.94 -3.14
C ASP A 49 -9.30 6.81 -1.82
N LEU A 50 -8.76 5.61 -1.51
CA LEU A 50 -7.89 5.41 -0.37
C LEU A 50 -6.67 6.33 -0.42
N LEU A 51 -5.99 6.40 -1.57
CA LEU A 51 -4.83 7.30 -1.74
C LEU A 51 -5.21 8.77 -1.49
N ASN A 52 -6.37 9.21 -1.95
CA ASN A 52 -6.87 10.57 -1.71
C ASN A 52 -7.11 10.82 -0.23
N ILE A 53 -7.80 9.91 0.46
CA ILE A 53 -8.03 9.99 1.91
C ILE A 53 -6.70 10.05 2.68
N PHE A 54 -5.72 9.21 2.33
CA PHE A 54 -4.40 9.23 2.98
C PHE A 54 -3.67 10.57 2.78
N ARG A 55 -3.80 11.19 1.60
CA ARG A 55 -3.21 12.52 1.32
C ARG A 55 -3.90 13.60 2.15
N GLU A 56 -5.23 13.63 2.16
CA GLU A 56 -6.03 14.61 2.90
C GLU A 56 -5.75 14.54 4.40
N VAL A 57 -5.92 13.37 5.00
CA VAL A 57 -5.64 13.14 6.43
C VAL A 57 -4.18 13.41 6.74
N GLY A 58 -3.26 13.04 5.84
CA GLY A 58 -1.83 13.32 5.98
C GLY A 58 -1.53 14.81 6.08
N VAL A 59 -2.16 15.66 5.27
CA VAL A 59 -2.01 17.12 5.32
C VAL A 59 -2.54 17.67 6.65
N GLU A 60 -3.72 17.25 7.08
CA GLU A 60 -4.32 17.70 8.35
C GLU A 60 -3.48 17.31 9.57
N MET A 61 -2.90 16.11 9.54
CA MET A 61 -2.14 15.55 10.66
C MET A 61 -0.67 15.95 10.66
N LYS A 62 -0.13 16.48 9.55
CA LYS A 62 1.28 16.80 9.37
C LYS A 62 1.87 17.60 10.53
N SER A 63 1.22 18.69 10.93
CA SER A 63 1.72 19.56 12.00
C SER A 63 1.82 18.82 13.35
N LYS A 64 0.84 18.00 13.68
CA LYS A 64 0.81 17.18 14.92
C LYS A 64 1.90 16.12 14.89
N ILE A 65 2.08 15.46 13.75
CA ILE A 65 3.13 14.45 13.55
C ILE A 65 4.51 15.10 13.68
N ASP A 66 4.75 16.23 13.02
CA ASP A 66 6.03 16.95 13.08
C ASP A 66 6.37 17.38 14.52
N GLN A 67 5.39 17.88 15.27
CA GLN A 67 5.57 18.22 16.68
C GLN A 67 5.90 16.99 17.53
N TRP A 68 5.18 15.88 17.30
CA TRP A 68 5.43 14.63 18.01
C TRP A 68 6.83 14.08 17.73
N ILE A 69 7.27 14.05 16.47
CA ILE A 69 8.63 13.61 16.08
C ILE A 69 9.69 14.47 16.77
N LYS A 70 9.55 15.80 16.73
CA LYS A 70 10.48 16.73 17.39
C LYS A 70 10.54 16.49 18.90
N SER A 71 9.40 16.17 19.54
CA SER A 71 9.37 15.87 20.98
C SER A 71 10.14 14.59 21.37
N LYS A 72 10.40 13.70 20.41
CA LYS A 72 11.10 12.42 20.61
C LYS A 72 12.57 12.44 20.22
N SER A 73 13.00 13.42 19.41
CA SER A 73 14.42 13.66 19.15
C SER A 73 15.07 14.28 20.40
N ARG A 74 15.68 13.43 21.22
CA ARG A 74 16.72 13.80 22.19
C ARG A 74 18.09 13.75 21.52
#